data_AF-A0A2A2GA41-F1
#
_entry.id   AF-A0A2A2GA41-F1
#
_cell.length_a   1.000
_cell.length_b   1.000
_cell.length_c   1.000
_cell.angle_alpha   90.00
_cell.angle_beta   90.00
_cell.angle_gamma   90.00
#
_symmetry.space_group_name_H-M   'P 1'
#
loop_
_entity.id
_entity.type
_entity.pdbx_description
1 polymer ?
#
loop_
_entity_poly.entity_id
_entity_poly.type
_entity_poly.pdbx_seq_one_letter_code
_entity_poly.pdbx_strand_id
1 'polypeptide(L)'
;MSDETLNRIEKKLDLLLNSNKHRINEKKYITAREVEDLTGLNYRTILNRSNLDEEHPRFIPSIQFGGSRRKYFERKVIERIFHLS
;
A
#
# COMPACT_ATOMS: atom_id res chain seq x y z
N MET A 1 27.41 -17.14 -16.95
CA MET A 1 27.06 -17.39 -15.53
C MET A 1 26.87 -18.89 -15.35
N SER A 2 27.27 -19.46 -14.22
CA SER A 2 27.05 -20.88 -13.95
C SER A 2 25.61 -21.16 -13.52
N ASP A 3 25.07 -22.31 -13.89
CA ASP A 3 23.71 -22.75 -13.52
C ASP A 3 23.50 -22.80 -12.00
N GLU A 4 24.57 -23.05 -11.26
CA GLU A 4 24.59 -23.04 -9.80
C GLU A 4 24.34 -21.64 -9.21
N THR A 5 24.84 -20.60 -9.90
CA THR A 5 24.60 -19.20 -9.52
C THR A 5 23.14 -18.84 -9.77
N LEU A 6 22.57 -19.28 -10.90
CA LEU A 6 21.17 -19.03 -11.26
C LEU A 6 20.21 -19.67 -10.24
N ASN A 7 20.41 -20.96 -9.95
CA ASN A 7 19.62 -21.70 -8.96
C ASN A 7 19.65 -21.06 -7.57
N ARG A 8 20.79 -20.48 -7.18
CA ARG A 8 20.93 -19.79 -5.89
C ARG A 8 20.17 -18.46 -5.87
N ILE A 9 20.10 -17.76 -7.00
CA ILE A 9 19.34 -16.52 -7.14
C ILE A 9 17.84 -16.82 -7.11
N GLU A 10 17.38 -17.83 -7.85
CA GLU A 10 15.97 -18.24 -7.88
C GLU A 10 15.46 -18.64 -6.49
N LYS A 11 16.21 -19.48 -5.75
CA LYS A 11 15.83 -19.84 -4.36
C LYS A 11 15.72 -18.64 -3.42
N LYS A 12 16.58 -17.64 -3.59
CA LYS A 12 16.50 -16.40 -2.80
C LYS A 12 15.29 -15.57 -3.19
N LEU A 13 14.97 -15.48 -4.48
CA LEU A 13 13.75 -14.84 -4.97
C LEU A 13 12.50 -15.53 -4.43
N ASP A 14 12.43 -16.85 -4.47
CA ASP A 14 11.32 -17.62 -3.91
C ASP A 14 11.16 -17.41 -2.40
N LEU A 15 12.25 -17.38 -1.65
CA LEU A 15 12.21 -17.06 -0.21
C LEU A 15 11.68 -15.65 0.05
N LEU A 16 12.11 -14.66 -0.72
CA LEU A 16 11.63 -13.28 -0.61
C LEU A 16 10.16 -13.13 -1.02
N LEU A 17 9.74 -13.83 -2.08
CA LEU A 17 8.35 -13.84 -2.54
C LEU A 17 7.44 -14.56 -1.54
N ASN A 18 7.86 -15.70 -0.99
CA ASN A 18 7.08 -16.45 0.00
C ASN A 18 6.97 -15.73 1.34
N SER A 19 8.04 -15.07 1.79
CA SER A 19 7.99 -14.21 2.99
C SER A 19 7.10 -12.96 2.79
N ASN A 20 7.02 -12.43 1.57
CA ASN A 20 6.07 -11.36 1.23
C ASN A 20 4.62 -11.86 1.04
N LYS A 21 4.39 -13.10 0.58
CA LYS A 21 3.05 -13.70 0.50
C LYS A 21 2.36 -13.77 1.87
N HIS A 22 3.11 -14.01 2.95
CA HIS A 22 2.59 -13.92 4.33
C HIS A 22 2.39 -12.48 4.84
N ARG A 23 2.68 -11.47 4.03
CA ARG A 23 2.40 -10.06 4.28
C ARG A 23 1.38 -9.48 3.29
N ILE A 24 0.58 -10.31 2.61
CA ILE A 24 -0.68 -9.82 2.03
C ILE A 24 -1.55 -9.41 3.22
N ASN A 25 -1.35 -8.19 3.66
CA ASN A 25 -1.84 -7.64 4.90
C ASN A 25 -3.32 -7.36 4.69
N GLU A 26 -4.23 -8.34 4.79
CA GLU A 26 -5.68 -8.23 4.50
C GLU A 26 -6.45 -7.21 5.36
N LYS A 27 -5.75 -6.32 6.08
CA LYS A 27 -6.35 -5.27 6.87
C LYS A 27 -7.27 -4.41 6.01
N LYS A 28 -8.50 -4.26 6.48
CA LYS A 28 -9.50 -3.35 5.91
C LYS A 28 -8.98 -1.91 5.86
N TYR A 29 -8.27 -1.47 6.90
CA TYR A 29 -7.70 -0.13 6.99
C TYR A 29 -6.17 -0.17 7.00
N ILE A 30 -5.58 0.64 6.12
CA ILE A 30 -4.14 0.73 5.90
C ILE A 30 -3.65 2.16 6.13
N THR A 31 -2.38 2.30 6.48
CA THR A 31 -1.73 3.59 6.71
C THR A 31 -1.27 4.22 5.39
N ALA A 32 -0.96 5.52 5.38
CA ALA A 32 -0.47 6.19 4.17
C ALA A 32 0.78 5.55 3.55
N ARG A 33 1.65 4.93 4.38
CA ARG A 33 2.82 4.18 3.88
C ARG A 33 2.42 2.87 3.21
N GLU A 34 1.47 2.14 3.78
CA GLU A 34 0.94 0.92 3.15
C GLU A 34 0.16 1.23 1.87
N VAL A 35 -0.46 2.41 1.75
CA VAL A 35 -1.05 2.90 0.49
C VAL A 35 0.05 3.22 -0.54
N GLU A 36 1.17 3.80 -0.11
CA GLU A 36 2.34 4.04 -0.98
C GLU A 36 2.90 2.71 -1.50
N ASP A 37 3.06 1.71 -0.64
CA ASP A 37 3.51 0.37 -1.05
C ASP A 37 2.54 -0.28 -2.06
N LEU A 38 1.23 -0.03 -1.92
CA LEU A 38 0.18 -0.60 -2.78
C LEU A 38 0.05 0.10 -4.14
N THR A 39 0.20 1.43 -4.16
CA THR A 39 -0.13 2.27 -5.33
C THR A 39 1.10 2.89 -6.02
N GLY A 40 2.25 2.88 -5.35
CA GLY A 40 3.44 3.64 -5.73
C GLY A 40 3.32 5.16 -5.53
N LEU A 41 2.17 5.67 -5.06
CA LEU A 41 1.99 7.10 -4.80
C LEU A 41 2.63 7.49 -3.47
N ASN A 42 3.41 8.57 -3.46
CA ASN A 42 4.12 8.99 -2.25
C ASN A 42 3.18 9.24 -1.05
N TYR A 43 3.56 8.74 0.14
CA TYR A 43 2.73 8.87 1.35
C TYR A 43 2.38 10.31 1.72
N ARG A 44 3.26 11.29 1.45
CA ARG A 44 2.97 12.71 1.70
C ARG A 44 1.90 13.24 0.76
N THR A 45 1.94 12.81 -0.50
CA THR A 45 0.90 13.15 -1.47
C THR A 45 -0.45 12.56 -1.06
N ILE A 46 -0.47 11.32 -0.56
CA ILE A 46 -1.69 10.68 -0.04
C ILE A 46 -2.27 11.50 1.14
N LEU A 47 -1.42 11.89 2.10
CA LEU A 47 -1.84 12.72 3.23
C LEU A 47 -2.33 14.11 2.79
N ASN A 48 -1.64 14.76 1.86
CA ASN A 48 -2.07 16.06 1.34
C ASN A 48 -3.42 15.97 0.63
N ARG A 49 -3.62 14.93 -0.19
CA ARG A 49 -4.90 14.68 -0.87
C ARG A 49 -6.03 14.34 0.09
N SER A 50 -5.73 13.73 1.23
CA SER A 50 -6.72 13.46 2.28
C SER A 50 -7.13 14.70 3.09
N ASN A 51 -6.48 15.85 2.87
CA ASN A 51 -6.84 17.14 3.46
C ASN A 51 -7.59 18.05 2.47
N LEU A 52 -7.84 17.59 1.25
CA LEU A 52 -8.65 18.33 0.27
C LEU A 52 -10.13 18.24 0.66
N ASP A 53 -10.94 19.11 0.04
CA ASP A 53 -12.40 19.02 0.10
C ASP A 53 -12.88 17.67 -0.48
N GLU A 54 -13.96 17.11 0.06
CA GLU A 54 -14.53 15.85 -0.38
C GLU A 54 -15.01 15.90 -1.83
N GLU A 55 -15.41 17.09 -2.30
CA GLU A 55 -15.81 17.32 -3.70
C GLU A 55 -14.62 17.43 -4.65
N HIS A 56 -13.39 17.54 -4.15
CA HIS A 56 -12.22 17.71 -4.99
C HIS A 56 -11.90 16.41 -5.76
N PRO A 57 -11.64 16.45 -7.08
CA PRO A 57 -11.46 15.25 -7.91
C PRO A 57 -10.25 14.37 -7.55
N ARG A 58 -9.36 14.87 -6.70
CA ARG A 58 -8.16 14.16 -6.19
C ARG A 58 -8.24 13.85 -4.71
N PHE A 59 -9.39 14.05 -4.08
CA PHE A 59 -9.60 13.74 -2.68
C PHE A 59 -9.37 12.24 -2.43
N ILE A 60 -8.69 11.92 -1.33
CA ILE A 60 -8.50 10.55 -0.88
C ILE A 60 -9.19 10.40 0.48
N PRO A 61 -10.29 9.64 0.56
CA PRO A 61 -11.01 9.41 1.82
C PRO A 61 -10.11 8.79 2.89
N SER A 62 -10.20 9.31 4.11
CA SER A 62 -9.43 8.81 5.26
C SER A 62 -10.26 8.83 6.53
N ILE A 63 -9.93 7.95 7.47
CA ILE A 63 -10.53 7.87 8.80
C ILE A 63 -9.46 8.05 9.89
N GLN A 64 -9.84 8.66 11.00
CA GLN A 64 -9.01 8.77 12.20
C GLN A 64 -9.71 8.02 13.34
N PHE A 65 -9.01 7.11 14.01
CA PHE A 65 -9.55 6.39 15.16
C PHE A 65 -9.22 7.13 16.45
N GLY A 66 -10.24 7.42 17.26
CA GLY A 66 -10.15 7.85 18.67
C GLY A 66 -9.01 8.79 19.04
N GLY A 67 -9.15 10.09 18.77
CA GLY A 67 -8.21 11.15 19.21
C GLY A 67 -6.79 11.08 18.60
N SER A 68 -6.49 10.05 17.80
CA SER A 68 -5.21 9.92 17.12
C SER A 68 -5.13 10.86 15.91
N ARG A 69 -3.97 11.50 15.75
CA ARG A 69 -3.65 12.26 14.52
C ARG A 69 -3.36 11.34 13.32
N ARG A 70 -3.26 10.03 13.54
CA ARG A 70 -2.91 9.08 12.48
C ARG A 70 -4.12 8.81 11.61
N LYS A 71 -3.97 9.10 10.31
CA LYS A 71 -4.95 8.78 9.28
C LYS A 71 -4.77 7.34 8.79
N TYR A 72 -5.90 6.69 8.59
CA TYR A 72 -6.02 5.37 7.98
C TYR A 72 -6.93 5.45 6.76
N PHE A 73 -6.76 4.52 5.84
CA PHE A 73 -7.38 4.52 4.52
C PHE A 73 -8.02 3.16 4.30
N GLU A 74 -9.30 3.13 3.88
CA GLU A 74 -9.96 1.87 3.58
C GLU A 74 -9.38 1.27 2.28
N ARG A 75 -8.84 0.07 2.36
CA ARG A 75 -8.15 -0.59 1.25
C ARG A 75 -9.01 -0.67 0.00
N LYS A 76 -10.26 -1.15 0.11
CA LYS A 76 -11.17 -1.29 -1.03
C LYS A 76 -11.48 0.04 -1.74
N VAL A 77 -11.47 1.14 -0.97
CA VAL A 77 -11.67 2.49 -1.52
C VAL A 77 -10.42 2.92 -2.28
N ILE A 78 -9.23 2.71 -1.73
CA ILE A 78 -7.96 2.97 -2.40
C ILE A 78 -7.86 2.15 -3.68
N GLU A 79 -8.10 0.84 -3.63
CA GLU A 79 -8.09 -0.03 -4.80
C GLU A 79 -9.02 0.48 -5.90
N ARG A 80 -10.23 0.93 -5.54
CA ARG A 80 -11.17 1.53 -6.49
C ARG A 80 -10.67 2.85 -7.09
N ILE A 81 -10.12 3.75 -6.28
CA ILE A 81 -9.61 5.06 -6.72
C ILE A 81 -8.43 4.90 -7.69
N PHE A 82 -7.57 3.93 -7.42
CA PHE A 82 -6.36 3.68 -8.20
C PHE A 82 -6.53 2.58 -9.27
N HIS A 83 -7.75 2.07 -9.45
CA HIS A 83 -8.07 0.98 -10.38
C HIS A 83 -7.16 -0.25 -10.21
N LEU A 84 -6.88 -0.61 -8.96
CA LEU A 84 -6.14 -1.80 -8.58
C LEU A 84 -7.15 -2.96 -8.47
N SER A 85 -6.92 -4.00 -9.25
CA SER A 85 -7.78 -5.19 -9.39
C SER A 85 -7.55 -6.22 -8.29
#